data_AF-A0A3P1XTD6-F1
#
_entry.id   AF-A0A3P1XTD6-F1
#
_cell.length_a   1.000
_cell.length_b   1.000
_cell.length_c   1.000
_cell.angle_alpha   90.00
_cell.angle_beta   90.00
_cell.angle_gamma   90.00
#
_symmetry.space_group_name_H-M   'P 1'
#
loop_
_entity.id
_entity.type
_entity.pdbx_description
1 polymer ?
#
loop_
_entity_poly.entity_id
_entity_poly.type
_entity_poly.pdbx_seq_one_letter_code
_entity_poly.pdbx_strand_id
1 'polypeptide(L)' 'MEWLANAAWSLLPTAVAGVFFWLIIRLILRADRTERRVYTEIEAQERAKAGLPPKKQAGSAPKNGSVSG' A
#
# COMPACT_ATOMS: atom_id res chain seq x y z
N MET A 1 -8.08 -39.14 22.07
CA MET A 1 -7.48 -38.01 21.33
C MET A 1 -8.46 -37.44 20.30
N GLU A 2 -9.35 -38.27 19.72
CA GLU A 2 -10.39 -37.88 18.74
C GLU A 2 -11.28 -36.68 19.12
N TRP A 3 -11.62 -36.50 20.40
CA TRP A 3 -12.54 -35.44 20.82
C TRP A 3 -11.97 -34.03 20.62
N LEU A 4 -10.67 -33.85 20.83
CA LEU A 4 -9.96 -32.59 20.59
C LEU A 4 -9.86 -32.30 19.08
N ALA A 5 -9.64 -33.34 18.27
CA ALA A 5 -9.60 -33.20 16.81
C ALA A 5 -10.95 -32.74 16.24
N ASN A 6 -12.06 -33.33 16.70
CA ASN A 6 -13.40 -32.94 16.26
C ASN A 6 -13.78 -31.52 16.71
N ALA A 7 -13.40 -31.14 17.94
CA ALA A 7 -13.62 -29.78 18.43
C ALA A 7 -12.83 -28.74 17.62
N ALA A 8 -11.58 -29.04 17.24
CA ALA A 8 -10.78 -28.19 16.38
C ALA A 8 -11.37 -28.09 14.96
N TRP A 9 -11.90 -29.19 14.41
CA TRP A 9 -12.53 -29.21 13.09
C TRP A 9 -13.80 -28.35 13.02
N SER A 10 -14.55 -28.24 14.13
CA SER A 10 -15.70 -27.35 14.25
C SER A 10 -15.34 -25.87 14.29
N LEU A 11 -14.12 -25.52 14.72
CA LEU A 11 -13.66 -24.14 14.83
C LEU A 11 -13.00 -23.63 13.53
N LEU A 12 -12.48 -24.56 12.73
CA LEU A 12 -11.93 -24.31 11.40
C LEU A 12 -12.84 -23.45 10.49
N PRO A 13 -14.15 -23.72 10.34
CA PRO A 13 -15.00 -22.92 9.44
C PRO A 13 -15.10 -21.44 9.84
N THR A 14 -15.14 -21.11 11.13
CA THR A 14 -15.20 -19.71 11.58
C THR A 14 -13.84 -19.03 11.46
N ALA A 15 -12.76 -19.75 11.76
CA ALA A 15 -11.40 -19.25 11.56
C ALA A 15 -11.12 -18.95 10.07
N VAL A 16 -11.50 -19.86 9.17
CA VAL A 16 -11.35 -19.68 7.72
C VAL A 16 -12.16 -18.47 7.24
N ALA A 17 -13.41 -18.33 7.69
CA ALA A 17 -14.22 -17.16 7.35
C ALA A 17 -13.57 -15.84 7.83
N GLY A 18 -13.03 -15.82 9.05
CA GLY A 18 -12.33 -14.66 9.61
C GLY A 18 -11.05 -14.31 8.83
N VAL A 19 -10.25 -15.32 8.47
CA VAL A 19 -9.04 -15.15 7.64
C VAL A 19 -9.42 -14.63 6.26
N PHE A 20 -10.44 -15.20 5.62
CA PHE A 20 -10.94 -14.73 4.32
C PHE A 20 -11.39 -13.27 4.38
N PHE A 21 -12.19 -12.92 5.38
CA PHE A 21 -12.66 -11.56 5.59
C PHE A 21 -11.50 -10.57 5.79
N TRP A 22 -10.52 -10.93 6.63
CA TRP A 22 -9.31 -10.14 6.83
C TRP A 22 -8.51 -9.99 5.54
N LEU A 23 -8.36 -11.06 4.75
CA LEU A 23 -7.69 -11.01 3.45
C LEU A 23 -8.38 -10.05 2.48
N ILE A 24 -9.72 -10.07 2.40
CA ILE A 24 -10.47 -9.15 1.54
C ILE A 24 -10.20 -7.69 1.95
N ILE A 25 -10.32 -7.37 3.23
CA ILE A 25 -10.02 -6.01 3.73
C ILE A 25 -8.56 -5.63 3.45
N ARG A 26 -7.62 -6.56 3.69
CA ARG A 26 -6.19 -6.39 3.44
C ARG A 26 -5.90 -6.09 1.97
N LEU A 27 -6.62 -6.73 1.04
CA LEU A 27 -6.46 -6.55 -0.40
C LEU A 27 -7.00 -5.20 -0.84
N ILE A 28 -8.20 -4.81 -0.41
CA ILE A 28 -8.80 -3.51 -0.74
C ILE A 28 -7.90 -2.37 -0.26
N LEU A 29 -7.49 -2.40 1.01
CA LEU A 29 -6.61 -1.38 1.59
C LEU A 29 -5.21 -1.35 0.94
N ARG A 30 -4.73 -2.47 0.42
CA ARG A 30 -3.43 -2.54 -0.28
C ARG A 30 -3.54 -2.03 -1.70
N ALA A 31 -4.61 -2.36 -2.41
CA ALA A 31 -4.87 -1.91 -3.78
C ALA A 31 -5.02 -0.39 -3.87
N ASP A 32 -5.81 0.22 -2.96
CA ASP A 32 -5.99 1.69 -2.90
C ASP A 32 -4.65 2.45 -2.73
N ARG A 33 -3.70 1.87 -1.99
CA ARG A 33 -2.34 2.44 -1.83
C ARG A 33 -1.46 2.26 -3.07
N THR A 34 -1.65 1.20 -3.84
CA THR A 34 -0.86 0.95 -5.06
C THR A 34 -1.32 1.84 -6.20
N GLU A 35 -2.62 2.05 -6.35
CA GLU A 35 -3.17 2.92 -7.40
C GLU A 35 -2.61 4.34 -7.31
N ARG A 36 -2.58 4.93 -6.11
CA ARG A 36 -2.00 6.28 -5.92
C ARG A 36 -0.52 6.38 -6.31
N ARG A 37 0.26 5.30 -6.16
CA ARG A 37 1.69 5.30 -6.52
C ARG A 37 1.90 5.14 -8.02
N VAL A 38 1.08 4.32 -8.67
CA VAL A 38 1.20 4.07 -10.12
C VAL A 38 0.85 5.32 -10.92
N TYR A 39 -0.16 6.10 -10.52
CA TYR A 39 -0.46 7.38 -11.18
C TYR A 39 0.72 8.37 -11.13
N THR A 40 1.40 8.49 -9.99
CA THR A 40 2.58 9.37 -9.88
C THR A 40 3.77 8.88 -10.70
N GLU A 41 3.91 7.58 -10.86
CA GLU A 41 5.00 6.98 -11.63
C GLU A 41 4.76 7.07 -13.14
N ILE A 42 3.51 6.96 -13.58
CA ILE A 42 3.11 7.17 -14.98
C ILE A 42 3.29 8.64 -15.37
N GLU A 43 2.86 9.61 -14.56
CA GLU A 43 3.11 11.04 -14.83
C GLU A 43 4.61 11.37 -14.93
N ALA A 44 5.45 10.72 -14.09
CA ALA A 44 6.89 10.93 -14.13
C ALA A 44 7.52 10.38 -15.42
N GLN A 45 7.04 9.23 -15.90
CA GLN A 45 7.49 8.65 -17.16
C GLN A 45 7.03 9.47 -18.38
N GLU A 46 5.80 10.00 -18.37
CA GLU A 46 5.31 10.89 -19.44
C GLU A 46 6.09 12.21 -19.46
N ARG A 47 6.38 12.81 -18.31
CA ARG A 47 7.21 14.03 -18.22
C ARG A 47 8.66 13.79 -18.63
N ALA A 48 9.24 12.64 -18.27
CA ALA A 48 10.59 12.28 -18.71
C ALA A 48 10.67 12.10 -20.23
N LYS A 49 9.65 11.49 -20.85
CA LYS A 49 9.54 11.38 -22.31
C LYS A 49 9.27 12.74 -22.98
N ALA A 50 8.56 13.63 -22.30
CA ALA A 50 8.27 14.99 -22.77
C ALA A 50 9.40 16.01 -22.46
N GLY A 51 10.49 15.61 -21.80
CA GLY A 51 11.60 16.49 -21.44
C GLY A 51 11.26 17.53 -20.36
N LEU A 52 10.15 17.37 -19.64
CA LEU A 52 9.77 18.27 -18.55
C LEU A 52 10.53 17.91 -17.26
N PRO A 53 10.97 18.91 -16.47
CA PRO A 53 11.66 18.67 -15.22
C PRO A 53 10.77 17.89 -14.23
N PRO A 54 11.34 16.95 -13.44
CA PRO A 54 10.56 16.17 -12.49
C PRO A 54 9.86 17.10 -11.49
N LYS A 55 8.55 16.92 -11.32
CA LYS A 55 7.77 17.69 -10.34
C LYS A 55 8.33 17.39 -8.95
N LYS A 56 9.05 18.36 -8.38
CA LYS A 56 9.60 18.34 -7.03
C LYS A 56 8.52 17.85 -6.07
N GLN A 57 8.75 16.69 -5.46
CA GLN A 57 7.88 16.09 -4.46
C GLN A 57 7.53 17.14 -3.40
N ALA A 58 6.23 17.44 -3.30
CA ALA A 58 5.67 18.31 -2.27
C ALA A 58 5.92 17.65 -0.91
N GLY A 59 7.06 17.99 -0.31
CA GLY A 59 7.64 17.35 0.87
C GLY A 59 9.08 17.80 1.13
N SER A 60 9.78 18.31 0.10
CA SER A 60 11.05 19.02 0.29
C SER A 60 10.83 20.53 0.43
N ALA A 61 10.32 20.93 1.59
CA ALA A 61 10.44 22.31 2.05
C ALA A 61 11.92 22.74 1.94
N PRO A 62 12.24 23.93 1.41
CA PRO A 62 13.61 24.39 1.34
C PRO A 62 14.08 24.61 2.78
N LYS A 63 15.04 23.80 3.23
CA LYS A 63 15.74 24.09 4.47
C LYS A 63 16.66 25.28 4.17
N ASN A 64 16.15 26.46 4.52
CA ASN A 64 16.84 27.73 4.50
C ASN A 64 18.23 27.57 5.15
N GLY A 65 19.27 27.93 4.41
CA GLY A 65 20.65 27.76 4.88
C GLY A 65 21.69 28.21 3.87
N SER A 66 21.62 29.45 3.39
CA SER A 66 22.79 30.16 2.84
C SER A 66 22.39 31.60 2.50
N VAL A 67 22.36 32.48 3.49
CA VAL A 67 22.78 33.88 3.29
C VAL A 67 23.49 34.31 4.57
N SER A 68 24.78 33.99 4.63
CA SER A 68 25.75 34.62 5.51
C SER A 68 27.01 34.78 4.69
N GLY A 69 27.43 36.02 4.46
CA GLY A 69 28.56 36.39 3.61
C GLY A 69 28.25 37.60 2.75
#